data_AF-A0A7J2NJA4-F1
#
_entry.id   AF-A0A7J2NJA4-F1
#
_cell.length_a   1.000
_cell.length_b   1.000
_cell.length_c   1.000
_cell.angle_alpha   90.00
_cell.angle_beta   90.00
_cell.angle_gamma   90.00
#
_symmetry.space_group_name_H-M   'P 1'
#
loop_
_entity.id
_entity.type
_entity.pdbx_description
1 polymer ?
#
loop_
_entity_poly.entity_id
_entity_poly.type
_entity_poly.pdbx_seq_one_letter_code
_entity_poly.pdbx_strand_id
1 'polypeptide(L)'
;MMSQVVQRVVTGTPGLDKMLHGGLWPGRLYLLIGPPGSGKTTLAVQFLLEGVKRGENVLLVALTSPRPRYGRTSDRFSARTSTRYAC
;
A
#
# COMPACT_ATOMS: atom_id res chain seq x y z
N MET A 1 27.99 -7.99 -15.25
CA MET A 1 27.25 -6.85 -14.67
C MET A 1 25.85 -6.87 -15.25
N MET A 2 24.92 -7.61 -14.64
CA MET A 2 23.52 -7.67 -15.12
C MET A 2 22.68 -6.71 -14.27
N SER A 3 22.21 -5.62 -14.87
CA SER A 3 21.20 -4.75 -14.26
C SER A 3 19.88 -5.53 -14.21
N GLN A 4 19.47 -5.94 -13.01
CA GLN A 4 18.13 -6.47 -12.80
C GLN A 4 17.13 -5.35 -13.08
N VAL A 5 16.28 -5.51 -14.11
CA VAL A 5 15.22 -4.56 -14.41
C VAL A 5 14.14 -4.71 -13.36
N VAL A 6 14.22 -3.89 -12.33
CA VAL A 6 13.28 -3.86 -11.21
C VAL A 6 11.92 -3.36 -11.72
N GLN A 7 10.90 -4.22 -11.68
CA GLN A 7 9.53 -3.85 -12.06
C GLN A 7 8.89 -2.92 -11.03
N ARG A 8 8.13 -1.92 -11.51
CA ARG A 8 7.43 -0.98 -10.64
C ARG A 8 6.19 -1.61 -10.00
N VAL A 9 5.92 -1.22 -8.76
CA VAL A 9 4.76 -1.62 -7.97
C VAL A 9 3.66 -0.57 -8.19
N VAL A 10 2.53 -1.00 -8.76
CA VAL A 10 1.38 -0.10 -8.91
C VAL A 10 0.77 0.23 -7.55
N THR A 11 0.23 1.43 -7.45
CA THR A 11 -0.52 1.87 -6.27
C THR A 11 -2.00 1.52 -6.35
N GLY A 12 -2.46 1.17 -7.56
CA GLY A 12 -3.85 0.98 -7.99
C GLY A 12 -4.75 2.18 -7.74
N THR A 13 -4.13 3.36 -7.66
CA THR A 13 -4.78 4.61 -8.01
C THR A 13 -4.29 5.00 -9.42
N PRO A 14 -5.08 4.75 -10.49
CA PRO A 14 -4.60 4.91 -11.87
C PRO A 14 -4.02 6.29 -12.19
N GLY A 15 -4.62 7.35 -11.63
CA GLY A 15 -4.11 8.72 -11.77
C GLY A 15 -2.72 8.90 -11.17
N LEU A 16 -2.50 8.34 -9.98
CA LEU A 16 -1.20 8.40 -9.31
C LEU A 16 -0.16 7.54 -10.02
N ASP A 17 -0.53 6.34 -10.48
CA ASP A 17 0.38 5.47 -11.25
C ASP A 17 0.83 6.13 -12.54
N LYS A 18 -0.06 6.86 -13.22
CA LYS A 18 0.28 7.66 -14.40
C LYS A 18 1.27 8.79 -14.06
N MET A 19 1.02 9.52 -12.96
CA MET A 19 1.94 10.57 -12.49
C MET A 19 3.31 10.04 -12.08
N LEU A 20 3.36 8.80 -11.57
CA LEU A 20 4.60 8.13 -11.16
C LEU A 20 5.27 7.33 -12.28
N HIS A 21 4.77 7.42 -13.51
CA HIS A 21 5.26 6.69 -14.69
C HIS A 21 5.25 5.16 -14.50
N GLY A 22 4.11 4.62 -14.06
CA GLY A 22 3.89 3.18 -13.87
C GLY A 22 4.05 2.71 -12.43
N GLY A 23 4.06 3.61 -11.45
CA GLY A 23 4.03 3.29 -10.03
C GLY A 23 5.36 3.46 -9.29
N LEU A 24 5.44 2.86 -8.11
CA LEU A 24 6.53 2.99 -7.16
C LEU A 24 7.68 2.00 -7.45
N TRP A 25 8.90 2.33 -7.05
CA TRP A 25 10.02 1.40 -7.06
C TRP A 25 9.92 0.46 -5.84
N PRO A 26 10.04 -0.85 -6.01
CA PRO A 26 10.04 -1.78 -4.89
C PRO A 26 11.30 -1.59 -4.03
N GLY A 27 11.22 -2.03 -2.77
CA GLY A 27 12.33 -1.95 -1.82
C GLY A 27 12.67 -0.52 -1.36
N ARG A 28 11.78 0.45 -1.61
CA ARG A 28 11.94 1.84 -1.21
C ARG A 28 10.92 2.27 -0.16
N LEU A 29 11.30 3.31 0.55
CA LEU A 29 10.52 3.98 1.58
C LEU A 29 9.77 5.17 0.97
N TYR A 30 8.49 5.33 1.30
CA TYR A 30 7.62 6.34 0.68
C TYR A 30 6.77 7.03 1.74
N LEU A 31 7.12 8.28 2.00
CA LEU A 31 6.42 9.11 2.97
C LEU A 31 5.27 9.90 2.32
N LEU A 32 4.05 9.66 2.78
CA LEU A 32 2.86 10.42 2.37
C LEU A 32 2.58 11.56 3.37
N ILE A 33 2.80 12.80 2.94
CA ILE A 33 2.58 14.00 3.77
C ILE A 33 1.36 14.79 3.27
N GLY A 34 0.56 15.32 4.20
CA GLY A 34 -0.55 16.21 3.85
C GLY A 34 -1.44 16.54 5.05
N PRO A 35 -2.32 17.55 4.93
CA PRO A 35 -3.23 17.95 6.01
C PRO A 35 -4.23 16.83 6.38
N PRO A 36 -4.83 16.86 7.59
CA PRO A 36 -5.91 15.94 7.94
C PRO A 36 -7.02 15.94 6.88
N GLY A 37 -7.61 14.77 6.59
CA GLY A 37 -8.63 14.64 5.55
C GLY A 37 -8.12 14.57 4.10
N SER A 38 -6.82 14.75 3.83
CA SER A 38 -6.25 14.68 2.47
C SER A 38 -6.22 13.29 1.82
N GLY A 39 -6.82 12.27 2.44
CA GLY A 39 -6.90 10.92 1.88
C GLY A 39 -5.67 10.03 2.03
N LYS A 40 -4.67 10.36 2.87
CA LYS A 40 -3.46 9.54 3.10
C LYS A 40 -3.78 8.09 3.49
N THR A 41 -4.66 7.92 4.48
CA THR A 41 -5.09 6.59 4.94
C THR A 41 -5.83 5.84 3.84
N THR A 42 -6.69 6.53 3.07
CA THR A 42 -7.37 5.94 1.93
C THR A 42 -6.38 5.43 0.89
N LEU A 43 -5.39 6.25 0.53
CA LEU A 43 -4.34 5.88 -0.42
C LEU A 43 -3.52 4.68 0.08
N ALA A 44 -3.16 4.65 1.37
CA ALA A 44 -2.47 3.52 1.99
C ALA A 44 -3.32 2.24 1.92
N VAL A 45 -4.62 2.31 2.21
CA VAL A 45 -5.51 1.14 2.13
C VAL A 45 -5.67 0.67 0.69
N GLN A 46 -5.84 1.58 -0.28
CA GLN A 46 -5.91 1.21 -1.71
C GLN A 46 -4.65 0.48 -2.17
N PHE A 47 -3.47 0.99 -1.79
CA PHE A 47 -2.18 0.35 -2.08
C PHE A 47 -2.13 -1.09 -1.54
N LEU A 48 -2.58 -1.30 -0.29
CA LEU A 48 -2.58 -2.63 0.32
C LEU A 48 -3.61 -3.57 -0.32
N LEU A 49 -4.81 -3.08 -0.64
CA LEU A 49 -5.83 -3.87 -1.34
C LEU A 49 -5.33 -4.38 -2.70
N GLU A 50 -4.56 -3.56 -3.40
CA GLU A 50 -3.95 -3.94 -4.68
C GLU A 50 -2.85 -4.99 -4.50
N GLY A 51 -2.07 -4.90 -3.42
CA GLY A 51 -1.16 -5.96 -3.02
C GLY A 51 -1.88 -7.27 -2.74
N VAL A 52 -2.99 -7.25 -1.99
CA VAL A 52 -3.82 -8.44 -1.71
C VAL A 52 -4.37 -9.05 -3.00
N LYS A 53 -4.90 -8.24 -3.92
CA LYS A 53 -5.39 -8.72 -5.22
C LYS A 53 -4.31 -9.42 -6.05
N ARG A 54 -3.05 -9.00 -5.88
CA ARG A 54 -1.88 -9.60 -6.54
C ARG A 54 -1.30 -10.80 -5.79
N GLY A 55 -1.90 -11.20 -4.67
CA GLY A 55 -1.45 -12.30 -3.83
C GLY A 55 -0.23 -11.96 -2.97
N GLU A 56 0.07 -10.67 -2.76
CA GLU A 56 1.18 -10.22 -1.94
C GLU A 56 0.82 -10.19 -0.45
N ASN A 57 1.82 -10.42 0.40
CA ASN A 57 1.67 -10.17 1.84
C ASN A 57 1.73 -8.67 2.12
N VAL A 58 0.75 -8.17 2.86
CA VAL A 58 0.58 -6.74 3.16
C VAL A 58 0.37 -6.51 4.66
N LEU A 59 0.85 -5.37 5.16
CA LEU A 59 0.72 -4.98 6.56
C LEU A 59 0.35 -3.48 6.64
N LEU A 60 -0.71 -3.17 7.38
CA LEU A 60 -1.03 -1.80 7.79
C LEU A 60 -0.73 -1.63 9.27
N VAL A 61 0.12 -0.67 9.61
CA VAL A 61 0.33 -0.23 11.00
C VAL A 61 -0.26 1.17 11.12
N ALA A 62 -1.30 1.32 11.95
CA ALA A 62 -1.98 2.60 12.16
C ALA A 62 -2.05 2.91 13.66
N LEU A 63 -1.59 4.11 14.04
CA LEU A 63 -1.62 4.59 15.43
C LEU A 63 -2.95 5.27 15.79
N THR A 64 -3.71 5.70 14.79
CA THR A 64 -4.96 6.47 14.97
C THR A 64 -6.06 5.94 14.04
N SER A 65 -6.67 4.81 14.38
CA SER A 65 -7.98 4.41 13.83
C SER A 65 -8.52 3.17 14.56
N PRO A 66 -9.59 3.26 15.36
CA PRO A 66 -10.30 2.08 15.82
C PRO A 66 -11.21 1.55 14.70
N ARG A 67 -10.91 0.32 14.27
CA ARG A 67 -11.69 -0.61 13.43
C ARG A 67 -12.06 -0.12 12.02
N PRO A 68 -11.50 -0.74 10.96
CA PRO A 68 -12.10 -0.62 9.63
C PRO A 68 -13.48 -1.28 9.65
N ARG A 69 -14.54 -0.48 9.45
CA ARG A 69 -15.87 -0.99 9.13
C ARG A 69 -15.89 -1.37 7.64
N TYR A 70 -15.27 -2.50 7.31
CA TYR A 70 -15.47 -3.15 6.02
C TYR A 70 -16.39 -4.36 6.24
N GLY A 71 -17.53 -4.34 5.55
CA GLY A 71 -18.46 -5.47 5.54
C GLY A 71 -17.78 -6.74 5.02
N ARG A 72 -18.23 -7.87 5.55
CA ARG A 72 -17.71 -9.23 5.38
C ARG A 72 -17.15 -9.54 3.98
N THR A 73 -15.83 -9.78 3.91
CA THR A 73 -15.24 -10.80 3.01
C THR A 73 -14.11 -11.50 3.76
N SER A 74 -14.21 -12.82 3.80
CA SER A 74 -13.36 -13.86 4.39
C SER A 74 -11.87 -13.55 4.68
N ASP A 75 -11.48 -13.85 5.91
CA ASP A 75 -10.20 -14.44 6.38
C ASP A 75 -8.93 -14.28 5.51
N ARG A 76 -8.16 -13.23 5.83
CA ARG A 76 -6.68 -13.30 6.05
C ARG A 76 -6.05 -11.99 6.52
N PHE A 77 -6.84 -11.03 7.03
CA PHE A 77 -6.28 -9.86 7.71
C PHE A 77 -5.96 -10.21 9.17
N SER A 78 -4.96 -11.07 9.35
CA SER A 78 -4.33 -11.21 10.66
C SER A 78 -3.54 -9.93 10.90
N ALA A 79 -4.07 -9.05 11.75
CA ALA A 79 -3.28 -7.97 12.35
C ALA A 79 -2.23 -8.61 13.28
N ARG A 80 -1.25 -9.28 12.69
CA ARG A 80 -0.09 -9.86 13.35
C ARG A 80 1.10 -9.72 12.40
N THR A 81 1.91 -8.74 12.77
CA THR A 81 3.31 -8.46 12.48
C THR A 81 4.04 -9.45 11.56
N SER A 82 4.23 -9.07 10.29
CA SER A 82 5.49 -9.29 9.55
C SER A 82 5.45 -8.65 8.14
N THR A 83 6.27 -7.60 7.99
CA THR A 83 6.95 -7.09 6.78
C THR A 83 6.14 -6.74 5.51
N ARG A 84 5.74 -5.47 5.40
CA ARG A 84 6.35 -4.49 4.48
C ARG A 84 6.43 -3.15 5.23
N TYR A 85 7.62 -2.56 5.31
CA TYR A 85 7.82 -1.26 5.94
C TYR A 85 7.45 -0.14 4.95
N ALA A 86 6.45 0.66 5.32
CA ALA A 86 6.28 2.01 4.80
C ALA A 86 6.46 2.97 5.99
N CYS A 87 7.69 3.44 6.17
CA CYS A 87 7.93 4.79 6.66
C CYS A 87 7.91 5.74 5.44
#